data_AF-A0A369M1M8-F1
#
_entry.id   AF-A0A369M1M8-F1
#
_cell.length_a   1.000
_cell.length_b   1.000
_cell.length_c   1.000
_cell.angle_alpha   90.00
_cell.angle_beta   90.00
_cell.angle_gamma   90.00
#
_symmetry.space_group_name_H-M   'P 1'
#
loop_
_entity.id
_entity.type
_entity.pdbx_description
1 polymer ?
#
loop_
_entity_poly.entity_id
_entity_poly.type
_entity_poly.pdbx_seq_one_letter_code
_entity_poly.pdbx_strand_id
1 'polypeptide(L)'
;MTTTARQERNVPSLARVSRGFALLMNWFDGVCSIVCGGFMALSGLVALPVSWNDVMPIEFLGVLPLPEPLIATWFWPGVALALVNGAPNIVALAMRFRGKRAASYRWGIAAGVLLIAWTAFELAFMPNGLSAFYLALGVLQAAASWHALRTWEDAA
;
A
#
# COMPACT_ATOMS: atom_id res chain seq x y z
N MET A 1 17.99 30.17 25.15
CA MET A 1 16.85 29.23 25.03
C MET A 1 16.01 29.66 23.82
N THR A 2 16.54 29.57 22.58
CA THR A 2 15.89 30.25 21.43
C THR A 2 16.29 29.75 20.04
N THR A 3 16.99 28.62 19.92
CA THR A 3 17.45 28.12 18.60
C THR A 3 16.59 26.98 18.07
N THR A 4 16.07 26.12 18.95
CA THR A 4 15.24 24.95 18.59
C THR A 4 13.83 25.34 18.11
N ALA A 5 13.21 26.37 18.69
CA ALA A 5 11.85 26.80 18.30
C ALA A 5 11.76 27.55 16.96
N ARG A 6 12.90 27.96 16.36
CA ARG A 6 12.92 28.64 15.05
C ARG A 6 13.04 27.66 13.88
N GLN A 7 13.61 26.49 14.13
CA GLN A 7 13.89 25.49 13.08
C GLN A 7 12.65 24.66 12.70
N GLU A 8 11.71 24.46 13.62
CA GLU A 8 10.43 23.78 13.31
C GLU A 8 9.49 24.58 12.40
N ARG A 9 9.70 25.90 12.30
CA ARG A 9 8.85 26.81 11.53
C ARG A 9 9.17 26.85 10.04
N ASN A 10 10.33 26.32 9.62
CA ASN A 10 10.84 26.39 8.25
C ASN A 10 10.88 25.03 7.56
N VAL A 11 10.13 24.05 8.03
CA VAL A 11 9.86 22.86 7.21
C VAL A 11 8.83 23.29 6.15
N PRO A 12 9.17 23.32 4.85
CA PRO A 12 8.24 23.76 3.81
C PRO A 12 6.92 23.00 3.96
N SER A 13 5.78 23.68 3.80
CA SER A 13 4.43 23.12 4.00
C SER A 13 4.27 21.77 3.28
N LEU A 14 4.84 21.66 2.08
CA LEU A 14 4.88 20.46 1.27
C LEU A 14 5.64 19.28 1.91
N ALA A 15 6.72 19.54 2.65
CA ALA A 15 7.46 18.49 3.37
C ALA A 15 6.65 17.97 4.57
N ARG A 16 5.84 18.82 5.22
CA ARG A 16 4.91 18.36 6.28
C ARG A 16 3.76 17.54 5.70
N VAL A 17 3.17 18.01 4.60
CA VAL A 17 2.09 17.33 3.88
C VAL A 17 2.54 15.97 3.35
N SER A 18 3.70 15.89 2.68
CA SER A 18 4.24 14.63 2.15
C SER A 18 4.50 13.60 3.26
N ARG A 19 5.05 14.02 4.40
CA ARG A 19 5.26 13.15 5.57
C ARG A 19 3.95 12.63 6.17
N GLY A 20 2.91 13.47 6.18
CA GLY A 20 1.57 13.11 6.63
C GLY A 20 0.88 12.15 5.67
N PHE A 21 0.95 12.45 4.37
CA PHE A 21 0.37 11.61 3.32
C PHE A 21 1.03 10.22 3.26
N ALA A 22 2.36 10.14 3.32
CA ALA A 22 3.06 8.86 3.36
C ALA A 22 2.67 8.03 4.60
N LEU A 23 2.48 8.67 5.75
CA LEU A 23 2.01 7.99 6.95
C LEU A 23 0.57 7.49 6.81
N LEU A 24 -0.31 8.34 6.27
CA LEU A 24 -1.70 8.00 6.00
C LEU A 24 -1.78 6.80 5.07
N MET A 25 -1.04 6.82 3.95
CA MET A 25 -1.03 5.72 2.99
C MET A 25 -0.47 4.43 3.61
N ASN A 26 0.65 4.50 4.33
CA ASN A 26 1.21 3.31 4.99
C ASN A 26 0.23 2.69 6.01
N TRP A 27 -0.59 3.50 6.67
CA TRP A 27 -1.63 2.99 7.56
C TRP A 27 -2.86 2.49 6.80
N PHE A 28 -3.41 3.32 5.92
CA PHE A 28 -4.63 3.06 5.18
C PHE A 28 -4.47 1.84 4.27
N ASP A 29 -3.49 1.87 3.37
CA ASP A 29 -3.26 0.79 2.41
C ASP A 29 -2.76 -0.47 3.11
N GLY A 30 -1.94 -0.33 4.16
CA GLY A 30 -1.49 -1.45 4.97
C GLY A 30 -2.63 -2.19 5.66
N VAL A 31 -3.52 -1.47 6.35
CA VAL A 31 -4.67 -2.05 7.05
C VAL A 31 -5.69 -2.58 6.04
N CYS A 32 -6.04 -1.80 5.01
CA CYS A 32 -6.99 -2.22 3.99
C CYS A 32 -6.51 -3.48 3.26
N SER A 33 -5.25 -3.54 2.84
CA SER A 33 -4.71 -4.72 2.15
C SER A 33 -4.68 -5.97 3.02
N ILE A 34 -4.44 -5.84 4.33
CA ILE A 34 -4.49 -6.98 5.27
C ILE A 34 -5.93 -7.42 5.51
N VAL A 35 -6.85 -6.48 5.74
CA VAL A 35 -8.26 -6.81 6.01
C VAL A 35 -8.92 -7.39 4.76
N CYS A 36 -8.80 -6.73 3.61
CA CYS A 36 -9.33 -7.19 2.34
C CYS A 36 -8.64 -8.49 1.88
N GLY A 37 -7.31 -8.56 1.96
CA GLY A 37 -6.55 -9.75 1.59
C GLY A 37 -6.87 -10.94 2.49
N GLY A 38 -7.00 -10.72 3.80
CA GLY A 38 -7.41 -11.73 4.76
C GLY A 38 -8.85 -12.22 4.54
N PHE A 39 -9.79 -11.30 4.30
CA PHE A 39 -11.18 -11.65 4.01
C PHE A 39 -11.33 -12.42 2.68
N MET A 40 -10.61 -11.99 1.65
CA MET A 40 -10.50 -12.68 0.36
C MET A 40 -9.91 -14.09 0.56
N ALA A 41 -8.85 -14.21 1.36
CA ALA A 41 -8.23 -15.50 1.62
C ALA A 41 -9.14 -16.46 2.40
N LEU A 42 -9.82 -15.96 3.44
CA LEU A 42 -10.78 -16.72 4.24
C LEU A 42 -11.97 -17.18 3.40
N SER A 43 -12.47 -16.33 2.50
CA SER A 43 -13.54 -16.69 1.56
C SER A 43 -13.17 -17.84 0.63
N GLY A 44 -11.87 -18.00 0.34
CA GLY A 44 -11.35 -19.13 -0.44
C GLY A 44 -11.13 -20.42 0.36
N LEU A 45 -11.21 -20.38 1.69
CA LEU A 45 -10.99 -21.53 2.57
C LEU A 45 -12.27 -22.05 3.24
N VAL A 46 -13.19 -21.16 3.59
CA VAL A 46 -14.41 -21.50 4.34
C VAL A 46 -15.62 -20.82 3.71
N ALA A 47 -16.78 -21.49 3.77
CA ALA A 47 -18.04 -20.90 3.37
C ALA A 47 -18.45 -19.82 4.39
N LEU A 48 -18.28 -18.55 4.01
CA LEU A 48 -18.70 -17.41 4.82
C LEU A 48 -20.13 -17.00 4.44
N PRO A 49 -20.90 -16.42 5.38
CA PRO A 49 -22.23 -15.86 5.08
C PRO A 49 -22.20 -14.75 4.02
N VAL A 50 -21.08 -14.02 3.95
CA VAL A 50 -20.74 -13.10 2.88
C VAL A 50 -19.34 -13.48 2.44
N SER A 51 -19.20 -13.84 1.18
CA SER A 51 -17.94 -14.28 0.57
C SER A 51 -17.44 -13.24 -0.42
N TRP A 52 -16.14 -13.28 -0.73
CA TRP A 52 -15.58 -12.44 -1.78
C TRP A 52 -16.22 -12.71 -3.15
N ASN A 53 -16.70 -13.94 -3.40
CA ASN A 53 -17.42 -14.28 -4.63
C ASN A 53 -18.72 -13.47 -4.82
N ASP A 54 -19.36 -13.05 -3.74
CA ASP A 54 -20.58 -12.23 -3.80
C ASP A 54 -20.27 -10.78 -4.24
N VAL A 55 -19.01 -10.36 -4.05
CA VAL A 55 -18.52 -9.02 -4.42
C VAL A 55 -17.84 -9.05 -5.80
N MET A 56 -17.01 -10.05 -6.04
CA MET A 56 -16.28 -10.29 -7.27
C MET A 56 -16.27 -11.79 -7.57
N PRO A 57 -17.02 -12.25 -8.59
CA PRO A 57 -17.04 -13.65 -9.00
C PRO A 57 -15.62 -14.18 -9.34
N ILE A 58 -15.32 -15.42 -8.95
CA ILE A 58 -13.99 -16.05 -9.18
C ILE A 58 -13.61 -16.11 -10.67
N GLU A 59 -14.59 -16.11 -11.58
CA GLU A 59 -14.42 -16.14 -13.03
C GLU A 59 -13.59 -14.95 -13.55
N PHE A 60 -13.58 -13.83 -12.81
CA PHE A 60 -12.72 -12.69 -13.13
C PHE A 60 -11.23 -13.04 -13.06
N LEU A 61 -10.82 -13.95 -12.17
CA LEU A 61 -9.43 -14.41 -12.09
C LEU A 61 -9.02 -15.25 -13.30
N GLY A 62 -9.97 -15.82 -14.04
CA GLY A 62 -9.70 -16.59 -15.26
C GLY A 62 -9.13 -15.76 -16.42
N VAL A 63 -9.22 -14.42 -16.34
CA VAL A 63 -8.62 -13.50 -17.31
C VAL A 63 -7.12 -13.29 -17.04
N LEU A 64 -6.66 -13.60 -15.83
CA LEU A 64 -5.26 -13.43 -15.44
C LEU A 64 -4.41 -14.55 -16.03
N PRO A 65 -3.22 -14.25 -16.59
CA PRO A 65 -2.29 -15.25 -17.11
C PRO A 65 -1.52 -15.93 -15.97
N LEU A 66 -2.23 -16.53 -15.01
CA LEU A 66 -1.69 -17.20 -13.84
C LEU A 66 -2.06 -18.68 -13.86
N PRO A 67 -1.21 -19.56 -13.30
CA PRO A 67 -1.50 -20.99 -13.26
C PRO A 67 -2.73 -21.28 -12.40
N GLU A 68 -3.56 -22.23 -12.84
CA GLU A 68 -4.81 -22.65 -12.19
C GLU A 68 -4.78 -22.73 -10.66
N PRO A 69 -3.78 -23.34 -9.99
CA PRO A 69 -3.78 -23.43 -8.52
C PRO A 69 -3.81 -22.07 -7.81
N LEU A 70 -3.34 -20.99 -8.47
CA LEU A 70 -3.36 -19.63 -7.90
C LEU A 70 -4.66 -18.86 -8.16
N ILE A 71 -5.47 -19.30 -9.13
CA ILE A 71 -6.71 -18.63 -9.53
C ILE A 71 -7.97 -19.47 -9.27
N ALA A 72 -7.80 -20.73 -8.87
CA ALA A 72 -8.90 -21.63 -8.53
C ALA A 72 -9.69 -21.18 -7.29
N THR A 73 -9.06 -20.44 -6.38
CA THR A 73 -9.69 -19.88 -5.19
C THR A 73 -9.16 -18.49 -4.89
N TRP A 74 -9.96 -17.70 -4.16
CA TRP A 74 -9.57 -16.40 -3.63
C TRP A 74 -8.47 -16.46 -2.55
N PHE A 75 -8.05 -17.66 -2.14
CA PHE A 75 -7.02 -17.85 -1.13
C PHE A 75 -5.69 -17.18 -1.51
N TRP A 76 -5.14 -17.55 -2.66
CA TRP A 76 -3.82 -17.07 -3.09
C TRP A 76 -3.81 -15.58 -3.46
N PRO A 77 -4.80 -15.03 -4.19
CA PRO A 77 -4.89 -13.59 -4.42
C PRO A 77 -4.99 -12.79 -3.12
N GLY A 78 -5.76 -13.29 -2.13
CA GLY A 78 -5.90 -12.63 -0.84
C GLY A 78 -4.60 -12.61 -0.03
N VAL A 79 -3.89 -13.74 0.00
CA VAL A 79 -2.56 -13.85 0.62
C VAL A 79 -1.56 -12.94 -0.09
N ALA A 80 -1.58 -12.92 -1.43
CA ALA A 80 -0.71 -12.05 -2.22
C ALA A 80 -0.99 -10.57 -1.92
N LEU A 81 -2.25 -10.13 -1.86
CA LEU A 81 -2.61 -8.75 -1.51
C LEU A 81 -2.11 -8.36 -0.11
N ALA A 82 -2.33 -9.23 0.89
CA ALA A 82 -1.91 -8.98 2.25
C ALA A 82 -0.37 -8.93 2.40
N LEU A 83 0.36 -9.78 1.68
CA LEU A 83 1.83 -9.83 1.77
C LEU A 83 2.52 -8.80 0.90
N VAL A 84 2.05 -8.56 -0.32
CA VAL A 84 2.71 -7.70 -1.30
C VAL A 84 2.36 -6.22 -1.05
N ASN A 85 1.11 -5.91 -0.73
CA ASN A 85 0.70 -4.54 -0.43
C ASN A 85 0.62 -4.30 1.09
N GLY A 86 0.02 -5.21 1.85
CA GLY A 86 -0.13 -5.03 3.30
C GLY A 86 1.20 -4.98 4.07
N ALA A 87 2.05 -5.98 3.91
CA ALA A 87 3.26 -6.13 4.72
C ALA A 87 4.27 -4.96 4.58
N PRO A 88 4.61 -4.47 3.37
CA PRO A 88 5.54 -3.35 3.21
C PRO A 88 5.02 -2.06 3.87
N ASN A 89 3.72 -1.80 3.76
CA ASN A 89 3.06 -0.66 4.40
C ASN A 89 3.09 -0.76 5.93
N ILE A 90 2.81 -1.93 6.50
CA ILE A 90 2.90 -2.16 7.95
C ILE A 90 4.35 -2.09 8.44
N VAL A 91 5.31 -2.62 7.69
CA VAL A 91 6.74 -2.50 8.03
C VAL A 91 7.17 -1.03 8.01
N ALA A 92 6.74 -0.26 7.01
CA ALA A 92 7.00 1.18 6.93
C ALA A 92 6.43 1.91 8.16
N LEU A 93 5.22 1.55 8.60
CA LEU A 93 4.55 2.10 9.78
C LEU A 93 5.27 1.70 11.08
N ALA A 94 5.65 0.43 11.22
CA ALA A 94 6.39 -0.07 12.38
C ALA A 94 7.76 0.61 12.52
N MET A 95 8.49 0.80 11.42
CA MET A 95 9.75 1.53 11.39
C MET A 95 9.57 3.00 11.80
N ARG A 96 8.42 3.61 11.44
CA ARG A 96 8.09 4.97 11.85
C ARG A 96 7.92 5.08 13.36
N PHE A 97 7.19 4.17 13.98
CA PHE A 97 6.97 4.14 15.43
C PHE A 97 8.26 3.84 16.22
N ARG A 98 9.19 3.09 15.63
CA ARG A 98 10.54 2.86 16.21
C ARG A 98 11.51 4.04 16.02
N GLY A 99 11.03 5.18 15.51
CA GLY A 99 11.84 6.38 15.28
C GLY A 99 12.77 6.30 14.05
N LYS A 100 12.76 5.19 13.30
CA LYS A 100 13.62 4.96 12.12
C LYS A 100 12.99 5.59 10.86
N ARG A 101 12.97 6.93 10.81
CA ARG A 101 12.29 7.71 9.76
C ARG A 101 12.78 7.40 8.34
N ALA A 102 14.09 7.35 8.12
CA ALA A 102 14.65 7.02 6.79
C ALA A 102 14.24 5.63 6.31
N ALA A 103 14.30 4.63 7.19
CA ALA A 103 13.85 3.27 6.88
C ALA A 103 12.34 3.24 6.57
N SER A 104 11.53 3.95 7.34
CA SER A 104 10.09 4.09 7.09
C SER A 104 9.79 4.64 5.69
N TYR A 105 10.50 5.67 5.24
CA TYR A 105 10.29 6.23 3.90
C TYR A 105 10.75 5.28 2.79
N ARG A 106 11.87 4.56 2.97
CA ARG A 106 12.32 3.56 2.00
C ARG A 106 11.30 2.43 1.83
N TRP A 107 10.72 1.95 2.93
CA TRP A 107 9.63 0.98 2.88
C TRP A 107 8.35 1.57 2.29
N GLY A 108 8.03 2.83 2.54
CA GLY A 108 6.90 3.52 1.91
C GLY A 108 7.04 3.71 0.39
N ILE A 109 8.27 3.93 -0.11
CA ILE A 109 8.56 3.93 -1.55
C ILE A 109 8.33 2.54 -2.12
N ALA A 110 8.89 1.50 -1.48
CA ALA A 110 8.70 0.12 -1.93
C ALA A 110 7.22 -0.28 -1.96
N ALA A 111 6.46 0.08 -0.92
CA ALA A 111 5.01 -0.13 -0.86
C ALA A 111 4.28 0.57 -2.00
N GLY A 112 4.57 1.86 -2.25
CA GLY A 112 3.97 2.58 -3.37
C GLY A 112 4.31 1.98 -4.73
N VAL A 113 5.55 1.51 -4.94
CA VAL A 113 5.96 0.84 -6.19
C VAL A 113 5.26 -0.51 -6.37
N LEU A 114 5.11 -1.29 -5.30
CA LEU A 114 4.37 -2.56 -5.34
C LEU A 114 2.89 -2.32 -5.64
N LEU A 115 2.28 -1.30 -5.04
CA LEU A 115 0.90 -0.92 -5.32
C LEU A 115 0.73 -0.47 -6.78
N ILE A 116 1.68 0.30 -7.33
CA ILE A 116 1.71 0.67 -8.76
C ILE A 116 1.79 -0.58 -9.63
N ALA A 117 2.74 -1.48 -9.34
CA ALA A 117 2.94 -2.69 -10.14
C ALA A 117 1.68 -3.58 -10.13
N TRP A 118 1.08 -3.76 -8.96
CA TRP A 118 -0.16 -4.52 -8.77
C TRP A 118 -1.31 -3.91 -9.56
N THR A 119 -1.58 -2.62 -9.38
CA THR A 119 -2.72 -1.94 -10.02
C THR A 119 -2.54 -1.74 -11.52
N ALA A 120 -1.31 -1.56 -12.00
CA ALA A 120 -1.00 -1.53 -13.43
C ALA A 120 -1.22 -2.90 -14.08
N PHE A 121 -0.83 -3.98 -13.39
CA PHE A 121 -1.13 -5.35 -13.82
C PHE A 121 -2.64 -5.58 -13.87
N GLU A 122 -3.38 -5.22 -12.81
CA GLU A 122 -4.84 -5.31 -12.81
C GLU A 122 -5.45 -4.50 -13.96
N LEU A 123 -5.03 -3.26 -14.21
CA LEU A 123 -5.57 -2.46 -15.33
C LEU A 123 -5.30 -3.07 -16.71
N ALA A 124 -4.15 -3.73 -16.89
CA ALA A 124 -3.78 -4.32 -18.17
C ALA A 124 -4.66 -5.52 -18.54
N PHE A 125 -5.07 -6.33 -17.55
CA PHE A 125 -5.87 -7.54 -17.76
C PHE A 125 -7.35 -7.37 -17.41
N MET A 126 -7.67 -6.52 -16.44
CA MET A 126 -9.01 -6.24 -15.90
C MET A 126 -9.20 -4.74 -15.65
N PRO A 127 -9.49 -3.94 -16.71
CA PRO A 127 -9.67 -2.51 -16.58
C PRO A 127 -10.80 -2.18 -15.61
N ASN A 128 -10.47 -1.52 -14.50
CA ASN A 128 -11.46 -1.15 -13.48
C ASN A 128 -11.12 0.21 -12.84
N GLY A 129 -12.16 0.94 -12.42
CA GLY A 129 -12.00 2.28 -11.85
C GLY A 129 -11.28 2.30 -10.50
N LEU A 130 -11.37 1.20 -9.73
CA LEU A 130 -10.74 1.08 -8.41
C LEU A 130 -9.21 1.00 -8.54
N SER A 131 -8.70 0.13 -9.41
CA SER A 131 -7.26 0.00 -9.69
C SER A 131 -6.71 1.28 -10.30
N ALA A 132 -7.47 2.04 -11.09
CA ALA A 132 -7.01 3.34 -11.62
C ALA A 132 -6.82 4.37 -10.49
N PHE A 133 -7.73 4.36 -9.52
CA PHE A 133 -7.63 5.18 -8.32
C PHE A 133 -6.44 4.76 -7.45
N TYR A 134 -6.28 3.47 -7.15
CA TYR A 134 -5.16 2.98 -6.35
C TYR A 134 -3.80 3.13 -7.06
N LEU A 135 -3.76 3.09 -8.39
CA LEU A 135 -2.56 3.42 -9.17
C LEU A 135 -2.11 4.86 -8.89
N ALA A 136 -3.05 5.81 -8.95
CA ALA A 136 -2.77 7.21 -8.62
C ALA A 136 -2.30 7.36 -7.17
N LEU A 137 -2.92 6.65 -6.22
CA LEU A 137 -2.50 6.64 -4.83
C LEU A 137 -1.10 6.05 -4.64
N GLY A 138 -0.75 4.97 -5.35
CA GLY A 138 0.58 4.38 -5.33
C GLY A 138 1.66 5.33 -5.85
N VAL A 139 1.38 6.05 -6.94
CA VAL A 139 2.28 7.11 -7.46
C VAL A 139 2.45 8.22 -6.44
N LEU A 140 1.35 8.71 -5.85
CA LEU A 140 1.41 9.74 -4.82
C LEU A 140 2.16 9.27 -3.57
N GLN A 141 1.98 8.02 -3.15
CA GLN A 141 2.65 7.44 -1.98
C GLN A 141 4.16 7.33 -2.22
N ALA A 142 4.56 6.82 -3.38
CA ALA A 142 5.97 6.72 -3.76
C ALA A 142 6.61 8.11 -3.84
N ALA A 143 5.96 9.07 -4.49
CA ALA A 143 6.44 10.45 -4.62
C ALA A 143 6.53 11.16 -3.26
N ALA A 144 5.52 11.03 -2.40
CA ALA A 144 5.50 11.62 -1.07
C ALA A 144 6.58 11.01 -0.16
N SER A 145 6.76 9.69 -0.21
CA SER A 145 7.79 8.99 0.56
C SER A 145 9.20 9.35 0.08
N TRP A 146 9.40 9.49 -1.23
CA TRP A 146 10.66 9.95 -1.82
C TRP A 146 11.01 11.38 -1.43
N HIS A 147 10.05 12.31 -1.56
CA HIS A 147 10.23 13.70 -1.16
C HIS A 147 10.50 13.82 0.36
N ALA A 148 9.81 13.03 1.18
CA ALA A 148 10.03 12.98 2.61
C ALA A 148 11.40 12.41 3.00
N LEU A 149 11.94 11.47 2.22
CA LEU A 149 13.29 10.93 2.40
C LEU A 149 14.36 11.98 2.10
N ARG A 150 14.31 12.62 0.92
CA ARG A 150 15.29 13.64 0.52
C ARG A 150 15.34 14.81 1.51
N THR A 151 14.17 15.37 1.84
CA THR A 151 14.08 16.48 2.82
C THR A 151 14.49 16.10 4.25
N TRP A 152 14.59 14.80 4.56
CA TRP A 152 15.13 14.34 5.83
C TRP A 152 16.66 14.23 5.76
N GLU A 153 17.21 13.72 4.67
CA GLU A 153 18.66 13.67 4.42
C GLU A 153 19.28 15.08 4.37
N ASP A 154 18.60 16.05 3.74
CA ASP A 154 19.06 17.45 3.67
C ASP A 154 19.07 18.16 5.05
N ALA A 155 18.37 17.60 6.05
CA ALA A 155 18.19 18.20 7.37
C ALA A 155 18.97 17.48 8.48
N ALA A 156 19.61 16.35 8.18
CA ALA A 156 20.37 15.50 9.10
C ALA A 156 21.87 15.81 9.02
#